data_AF-D0KVE3-F1
#
_entry.id   AF-D0KVE3-F1
#
_cell.length_a   1.000
_cell.length_b   1.000
_cell.length_c   1.000
_cell.angle_alpha   90.00
_cell.angle_beta   90.00
_cell.angle_gamma   90.00
#
_symmetry.space_group_name_H-M   'P 1'
#
loop_
_entity.id
_entity.type
_entity.pdbx_description
1 polymer ?
#
loop_
_entity_poly.entity_id
_entity_poly.type
_entity_poly.pdbx_seq_one_letter_code
_entity_poly.pdbx_strand_id
1 'polypeptide(L)'
;MFLAFSFGLVRAMYDTVQNTFSTSILIFHIIFAGLTGGFGVYLYVLANKTGLLFPKFIGLGNLVSIGIAGFSGLSYLLTNYEWLTRLMLYGFEFSLALTSMLIGYLYCFMRYR
;
A
#
# COMPACT_ATOMS: atom_id res chain seq x y z
N MET A 1 1.75 10.03 0.45
CA MET A 1 1.12 8.69 0.47
C MET A 1 1.07 8.09 1.87
N PHE A 2 2.20 7.88 2.55
CA PHE A 2 2.22 7.36 3.94
C PHE A 2 1.32 8.15 4.90
N LEU A 3 1.40 9.49 4.88
CA LEU A 3 0.57 10.34 5.75
C LEU A 3 -0.94 10.20 5.48
N ALA A 4 -1.36 10.08 4.23
CA ALA A 4 -2.78 9.96 3.89
C ALA A 4 -3.36 8.60 4.33
N PHE A 5 -2.58 7.53 4.17
CA PHE A 5 -2.96 6.21 4.67
C PHE A 5 -3.07 6.22 6.21
N SER A 6 -2.07 6.78 6.90
CA SER A 6 -2.05 6.87 8.36
C SER A 6 -3.16 7.76 8.92
N PHE A 7 -3.44 8.91 8.31
CA PHE A 7 -4.54 9.79 8.73
C PHE A 7 -5.91 9.18 8.43
N GLY A 8 -6.04 8.45 7.33
CA GLY A 8 -7.21 7.61 7.05
C GLY A 8 -7.48 6.69 8.20
N LEU A 9 -6.48 5.88 8.50
CA LEU A 9 -6.59 4.88 9.53
C LEU A 9 -6.92 5.48 10.90
N VAL A 10 -6.28 6.60 11.30
CA VAL A 10 -6.59 7.34 12.55
C VAL A 10 -8.07 7.78 12.61
N ARG A 11 -8.64 8.24 11.49
CA ARG A 11 -10.07 8.59 11.40
C ARG A 11 -10.97 7.36 11.62
N ALA A 12 -10.62 6.19 11.07
CA ALA A 12 -11.34 4.96 11.36
C ALA A 12 -11.33 4.63 12.84
N MET A 13 -10.21 4.90 13.54
CA MET A 13 -10.07 4.59 14.96
C MET A 13 -11.07 5.39 15.80
N TYR A 14 -11.26 6.66 15.48
CA TYR A 14 -12.20 7.51 16.21
C TYR A 14 -13.63 6.98 16.10
N ASP A 15 -14.03 6.54 14.90
CA ASP A 15 -15.39 6.11 14.63
C ASP A 15 -15.67 4.63 15.01
N THR A 16 -14.66 3.75 15.03
CA THR A 16 -14.84 2.30 15.32
C THR A 16 -14.53 1.87 16.74
N VAL A 17 -13.79 2.66 17.54
CA VAL A 17 -13.56 2.41 18.98
C VAL A 17 -14.88 2.34 19.76
N GLN A 18 -15.96 2.93 19.23
CA GLN A 18 -17.26 2.84 19.87
C GLN A 18 -17.96 1.48 19.72
N ASN A 19 -17.61 0.57 18.77
CA ASN A 19 -18.54 -0.53 18.49
C ASN A 19 -18.07 -1.97 18.21
N THR A 20 -16.86 -2.35 17.75
CA THR A 20 -16.66 -3.83 17.49
C THR A 20 -15.25 -4.41 17.37
N PHE A 21 -14.18 -3.64 17.12
CA PHE A 21 -12.84 -4.23 16.87
C PHE A 21 -11.85 -4.02 18.01
N SER A 22 -11.09 -5.08 18.35
CA SER A 22 -9.99 -5.02 19.33
C SER A 22 -8.89 -4.07 18.83
N THR A 23 -8.50 -3.12 19.69
CA THR A 23 -7.39 -2.17 19.49
C THR A 23 -6.11 -2.85 19.01
N SER A 24 -5.89 -4.11 19.38
CA SER A 24 -4.73 -4.91 18.95
C SER A 24 -4.72 -5.18 17.44
N ILE A 25 -5.86 -5.57 16.85
CA ILE A 25 -5.98 -5.87 15.41
C ILE A 25 -5.69 -4.63 14.57
N LEU A 26 -6.16 -3.48 15.07
CA LEU A 26 -5.93 -2.19 14.47
C LEU A 26 -4.44 -1.81 14.47
N ILE A 27 -3.77 -1.92 15.62
CA ILE A 27 -2.32 -1.66 15.74
C ILE A 27 -1.53 -2.56 14.77
N PHE A 28 -1.88 -3.85 14.69
CA PHE A 28 -1.28 -4.76 13.72
C PHE A 28 -1.48 -4.31 12.28
N HIS A 29 -2.67 -3.82 11.92
CA HIS A 29 -2.94 -3.31 10.58
C HIS A 29 -2.13 -2.05 10.26
N ILE A 30 -1.97 -1.12 11.22
CA ILE A 30 -1.14 0.09 11.05
C ILE A 30 0.30 -0.31 10.76
N ILE A 31 0.86 -1.19 11.59
CA ILE A 31 2.24 -1.66 11.46
C ILE A 31 2.41 -2.36 10.11
N PHE A 32 1.49 -3.25 9.75
CA PHE A 32 1.54 -3.99 8.49
C PHE A 32 1.46 -3.07 7.27
N ALA A 33 0.55 -2.09 7.27
CA ALA A 33 0.44 -1.12 6.19
C ALA A 33 1.68 -0.23 6.08
N GLY A 34 2.24 0.21 7.22
CA GLY A 34 3.47 0.99 7.24
C GLY A 34 4.66 0.21 6.68
N LEU A 35 4.81 -1.05 7.09
CA LEU A 35 5.84 -1.95 6.54
C LEU A 35 5.66 -2.18 5.05
N THR A 36 4.43 -2.41 4.59
CA THR A 36 4.12 -2.65 3.17
C THR A 36 4.40 -1.42 2.31
N GLY A 37 3.99 -0.24 2.77
CA GLY A 37 4.28 1.03 2.10
C GLY A 37 5.78 1.32 2.05
N GLY A 38 6.50 1.14 3.16
CA GLY A 38 7.95 1.30 3.22
C GLY A 38 8.68 0.33 2.30
N PHE A 39 8.24 -0.93 2.27
CA PHE A 39 8.77 -1.95 1.37
C PHE A 39 8.52 -1.61 -0.11
N GLY A 40 7.34 -1.08 -0.45
CA GLY A 40 7.06 -0.59 -1.81
C GLY A 40 8.01 0.53 -2.25
N VAL A 41 8.32 1.48 -1.36
CA VAL A 41 9.30 2.55 -1.62
C VAL A 41 10.70 1.96 -1.81
N TYR A 42 11.10 1.03 -0.95
CA TYR A 42 12.38 0.34 -1.06
C TYR A 42 12.54 -0.37 -2.41
N LEU A 43 11.53 -1.13 -2.85
CA LEU A 43 11.54 -1.81 -4.14
C LEU A 43 11.60 -0.83 -5.31
N TYR A 44 10.92 0.31 -5.23
CA TYR A 44 11.01 1.35 -6.25
C TYR A 44 12.42 1.95 -6.36
N VAL A 45 13.07 2.23 -5.23
CA VAL A 45 14.47 2.68 -5.21
C VAL A 45 15.38 1.63 -5.83
N LEU A 46 15.16 0.36 -5.51
CA LEU A 46 15.94 -0.75 -6.06
C LEU A 46 15.72 -0.92 -7.58
N ALA A 47 14.47 -0.81 -8.03
CA ALA A 47 14.11 -0.80 -9.44
C ALA A 47 14.84 0.31 -10.21
N ASN A 48 14.95 1.51 -9.65
CA ASN A 48 15.69 2.61 -10.26
C ASN A 48 17.20 2.32 -10.42
N LYS A 49 17.79 1.49 -9.55
CA LYS A 49 19.21 1.10 -9.63
C LYS A 49 19.50 0.07 -10.74
N THR A 50 18.46 -0.57 -11.29
CA THR A 50 18.64 -1.53 -12.40
C THR A 50 18.97 -0.85 -13.72
N GLY A 51 18.59 0.42 -13.91
CA GLY A 51 18.70 1.13 -15.19
C GLY A 51 17.67 0.72 -16.23
N LEU A 52 16.76 -0.22 -15.91
CA LEU A 52 15.74 -0.74 -16.80
C LEU A 52 14.43 0.02 -16.62
N LEU A 53 13.76 0.34 -17.73
CA LEU A 53 12.48 1.04 -17.72
C LEU A 53 11.36 0.19 -17.13
N PHE A 54 11.35 -1.11 -17.40
CA PHE A 54 10.30 -2.02 -16.97
C PHE A 54 10.11 -2.11 -15.44
N PRO A 55 11.12 -2.51 -14.63
CA PRO A 55 10.96 -2.58 -13.17
C PRO A 55 10.66 -1.20 -12.56
N LYS A 56 11.15 -0.12 -13.19
CA LYS A 56 10.83 1.25 -12.77
C LYS A 56 9.34 1.57 -12.92
N PHE A 57 8.72 1.21 -14.05
CA PHE A 57 7.28 1.39 -14.25
C PHE A 57 6.46 0.54 -13.29
N ILE A 58 6.87 -0.71 -13.07
CA ILE A 58 6.19 -1.60 -12.12
C ILE A 58 6.29 -1.08 -10.69
N GLY A 59 7.47 -0.61 -10.27
CA GLY A 59 7.66 0.01 -8.95
C GLY A 59 6.85 1.29 -8.77
N LEU A 60 6.78 2.14 -9.79
CA LEU A 60 5.94 3.33 -9.77
C LEU A 60 4.44 2.96 -9.67
N GLY A 61 3.99 2.01 -10.49
CA GLY A 61 2.61 1.51 -10.47
C GLY A 61 2.24 0.95 -9.09
N ASN A 62 3.15 0.22 -8.44
CA ASN A 62 2.94 -0.30 -7.09
C ASN A 62 2.72 0.84 -6.09
N LEU A 63 3.58 1.87 -6.12
CA LEU A 63 3.43 3.05 -5.25
C LEU A 63 2.09 3.75 -5.49
N VAL A 64 1.74 3.98 -6.75
CA VAL A 64 0.45 4.59 -7.12
C VAL A 64 -0.71 3.77 -6.57
N SER A 65 -0.67 2.44 -6.73
CA SER A 65 -1.71 1.53 -6.28
C SER A 65 -1.90 1.54 -4.77
N ILE A 66 -0.80 1.49 -4.00
CA ILE A 66 -0.83 1.62 -2.53
C ILE A 66 -1.39 2.97 -2.12
N GLY A 67 -1.02 4.04 -2.82
CA GLY A 67 -1.57 5.37 -2.53
C GLY A 67 -3.06 5.44 -2.80
N ILE A 68 -3.55 4.93 -3.93
CA ILE A 68 -4.98 4.85 -4.21
C ILE A 68 -5.69 4.05 -3.13
N ALA A 69 -5.13 2.91 -2.71
CA ALA A 69 -5.72 2.12 -1.63
C ALA A 69 -5.82 2.92 -0.31
N GLY A 70 -4.75 3.61 0.06
CA GLY A 70 -4.72 4.45 1.27
C GLY A 70 -5.66 5.64 1.24
N PHE A 71 -5.67 6.38 0.12
CA PHE A 71 -6.57 7.52 -0.04
C PHE A 71 -8.03 7.08 -0.08
N SER A 72 -8.34 5.96 -0.76
CA SER A 72 -9.70 5.43 -0.79
C SER A 72 -10.15 4.98 0.60
N GLY A 73 -9.26 4.33 1.37
CA GLY A 73 -9.51 3.99 2.77
C GLY A 73 -9.76 5.23 3.64
N LEU A 74 -8.93 6.27 3.55
CA LEU A 74 -9.16 7.55 4.24
C LEU A 74 -10.49 8.20 3.83
N SER A 75 -10.76 8.29 2.53
CA SER A 75 -11.97 8.89 2.01
C SER A 75 -13.21 8.12 2.43
N TYR A 76 -13.17 6.78 2.48
CA TYR A 76 -14.26 5.96 2.99
C TYR A 76 -14.63 6.38 4.40
N LEU A 77 -13.64 6.59 5.25
CA LEU A 77 -13.86 6.94 6.66
C LEU A 77 -14.42 8.35 6.84
N LEU A 78 -14.14 9.25 5.89
CA LEU A 78 -14.69 10.60 5.89
C LEU A 78 -16.11 10.67 5.31
N THR A 79 -16.51 9.71 4.49
CA THR A 79 -17.70 9.84 3.62
C THR A 79 -18.69 8.68 3.70
N ASN A 80 -18.27 7.54 4.27
CA ASN A 80 -18.99 6.27 4.33
C ASN A 80 -19.49 5.73 2.98
N TYR A 81 -18.88 6.14 1.85
CA TYR A 81 -19.24 5.61 0.53
C TYR A 81 -18.63 4.23 0.28
N GLU A 82 -19.48 3.19 0.21
CA GLU A 82 -19.05 1.80 0.00
C GLU A 82 -18.20 1.58 -1.27
N TRP A 83 -18.36 2.40 -2.31
CA TRP A 83 -17.53 2.25 -3.51
C TRP A 83 -16.04 2.47 -3.22
N LEU A 84 -15.70 3.27 -2.20
CA LEU A 84 -14.32 3.53 -1.80
C LEU A 84 -13.66 2.31 -1.15
N THR A 85 -14.42 1.43 -0.50
CA THR A 85 -13.86 0.17 0.01
C THR A 85 -13.49 -0.76 -1.13
N ARG A 86 -14.29 -0.79 -2.22
CA ARG A 86 -13.96 -1.56 -3.43
C ARG A 86 -12.70 -1.03 -4.10
N LEU A 87 -12.58 0.29 -4.27
CA LEU A 87 -11.35 0.91 -4.78
C LEU A 87 -10.13 0.59 -3.91
N MET A 88 -10.30 0.63 -2.58
CA MET A 88 -9.25 0.26 -1.65
C MET A 88 -8.78 -1.18 -1.87
N LEU A 89 -9.72 -2.13 -1.96
CA LEU A 89 -9.43 -3.55 -2.20
C LEU A 89 -8.70 -3.77 -3.54
N TYR A 90 -9.19 -3.18 -4.63
CA TYR A 90 -8.52 -3.29 -5.94
C TYR A 90 -7.12 -2.68 -5.92
N GLY A 91 -6.94 -1.53 -5.26
CA GLY A 91 -5.62 -0.92 -5.09
C GLY A 91 -4.65 -1.81 -4.32
N PHE A 92 -5.13 -2.55 -3.32
CA PHE A 92 -4.31 -3.53 -2.59
C PHE A 92 -3.97 -4.75 -3.46
N GLU A 93 -4.93 -5.31 -4.18
CA GLU A 93 -4.72 -6.48 -5.03
C GLU A 93 -3.72 -6.20 -6.16
N PHE A 94 -3.87 -5.05 -6.81
CA PHE A 94 -2.97 -4.62 -7.88
C PHE A 94 -1.56 -4.32 -7.34
N SER A 95 -1.46 -3.74 -6.14
CA SER A 95 -0.18 -3.55 -5.45
C SER A 95 0.51 -4.88 -5.14
N LEU A 96 -0.23 -5.88 -4.65
CA LEU A 96 0.31 -7.22 -4.38
C LEU A 96 0.84 -7.89 -5.65
N ALA A 97 0.09 -7.83 -6.74
CA ALA A 97 0.51 -8.37 -8.03
C ALA A 97 1.78 -7.69 -8.55
N LEU A 98 1.82 -6.35 -8.56
CA LEU A 98 2.99 -5.59 -8.99
C LEU A 98 4.21 -5.81 -8.08
N THR A 99 4.00 -5.93 -6.78
CA THR A 99 5.06 -6.21 -5.80
C THR A 99 5.67 -7.59 -6.05
N SER A 100 4.85 -8.63 -6.20
CA SER A 100 5.32 -10.00 -6.50
C SER A 100 6.15 -10.05 -7.78
N MET A 101 5.63 -9.42 -8.84
CA MET A 101 6.30 -9.34 -10.14
C MET A 101 7.63 -8.58 -10.06
N LEU A 102 7.65 -7.45 -9.35
CA LEU A 102 8.85 -6.63 -9.17
C LEU A 102 9.94 -7.37 -8.38
N ILE A 103 9.57 -8.07 -7.32
CA ILE A 103 10.51 -8.90 -6.55
C ILE A 103 11.10 -9.99 -7.44
N GLY A 104 10.28 -10.71 -8.21
CA GLY A 104 10.75 -11.74 -9.13
C GLY A 104 11.75 -11.18 -10.15
N TYR A 105 11.44 -10.02 -10.73
CA TYR A 105 12.32 -9.37 -11.70
C TYR A 105 13.64 -8.90 -11.06
N LEU A 106 13.56 -8.23 -9.92
CA LEU A 106 14.74 -7.75 -9.18
C LEU A 106 15.62 -8.90 -8.72
N TYR A 107 15.03 -10.00 -8.26
CA TYR A 107 15.78 -11.20 -7.87
C TYR A 107 16.57 -11.76 -9.06
N CYS A 108 15.94 -11.94 -10.22
CA CYS A 108 16.63 -12.44 -11.41
C CYS A 108 17.76 -11.51 -11.88
N PHE A 109 17.55 -10.20 -11.87
CA PHE A 109 18.55 -9.24 -12.38
C PHE A 109 19.68 -8.94 -11.39
N MET A 110 19.41 -8.92 -10.09
CA MET A 110 20.42 -8.62 -9.08
C MET A 110 21.19 -9.85 -8.62
N ARG A 111 20.72 -11.07 -8.93
CA ARG A 111 21.45 -12.31 -8.62
C ARG A 111 22.80 -12.42 -9.33
N TYR A 112 22.95 -11.76 -10.47
CA TYR A 112 24.14 -11.82 -11.33
C TYR A 112 24.96 -10.53 -11.33
N ARG A 113 24.69 -9.61 -10.40
CA ARG A 113 25.42 -8.36 -10.22
C ARG A 113 26.16 -8.38 -8.89
#